data_AF-A0A8H2MAE2-F1
#
_entry.id   AF-A0A8H2MAE2-F1
#
_cell.length_a   1.000
_cell.length_b   1.000
_cell.length_c   1.000
_cell.angle_alpha   90.00
_cell.angle_beta   90.00
_cell.angle_gamma   90.00
#
_symmetry.space_group_name_H-M   'P 1'
#
loop_
_entity.id
_entity.type
_entity.pdbx_description
1 polymer ?
#
loop_
_entity_poly.entity_id
_entity_poly.type
_entity_poly.pdbx_seq_one_letter_code
_entity_poly.pdbx_strand_id
1 'polypeptide(L)'
;MIGKEQEQKGFFRMIYALSEREPEQAFSILGSGKYKEVRIRLTVDSLEDIRKWGEERTMNFEELRELVLDWADDKDLLYPKNSEKQFMKFIEEVFEFKTEMDKNLDGQVTIDSKVKQAFFRGEIGLDDLLQKQKMDMGLEMGDIFVTLIILCKQLGINPIDCLNMAYKKISKRKGKTIDGVFVKEEDL
;
A
#
# COMPACT_ATOMS: atom_id res chain seq x y z
N MET A 1 -18.64 -26.19 -4.59
CA MET A 1 -19.63 -25.11 -4.41
C MET A 1 -19.02 -23.79 -3.90
N ILE A 2 -17.83 -23.81 -3.27
CA ILE A 2 -17.14 -22.64 -2.72
C ILE A 2 -16.74 -21.58 -3.78
N GLY A 3 -16.36 -22.00 -5.00
CA GLY A 3 -15.89 -21.08 -6.04
C GLY A 3 -16.94 -20.07 -6.55
N LYS A 4 -18.21 -20.47 -6.62
CA LYS A 4 -19.29 -19.59 -7.08
C LYS A 4 -19.65 -18.50 -6.07
N GLU A 5 -19.50 -18.80 -4.78
CA GLU A 5 -19.76 -17.85 -3.70
C GLU A 5 -18.68 -16.77 -3.64
N GLN A 6 -17.41 -17.17 -3.83
CA GLN A 6 -16.29 -16.24 -3.85
C GLN A 6 -16.32 -15.30 -5.06
N GLU A 7 -16.71 -15.84 -6.23
CA GLU A 7 -16.89 -15.07 -7.46
C GLU A 7 -18.04 -14.06 -7.34
N GLN A 8 -19.15 -14.44 -6.69
CA GLN A 8 -20.26 -13.54 -6.40
C GLN A 8 -19.86 -12.42 -5.43
N LYS A 9 -19.11 -12.74 -4.36
CA LYS A 9 -18.58 -11.75 -3.42
C LYS A 9 -17.65 -10.75 -4.12
N GLY A 10 -16.77 -11.23 -5.01
CA GLY A 10 -15.88 -10.38 -5.79
C GLY A 10 -16.64 -9.42 -6.72
N PHE A 11 -17.66 -9.92 -7.42
CA PHE A 11 -18.51 -9.12 -8.29
C PHE A 11 -19.25 -8.00 -7.53
N PHE A 12 -19.79 -8.30 -6.35
CA PHE A 12 -20.48 -7.29 -5.53
C PHE A 12 -19.54 -6.19 -5.02
N ARG A 13 -18.35 -6.56 -4.55
CA ARG A 13 -17.33 -5.59 -4.11
C ARG A 13 -16.98 -4.62 -5.24
N MET A 14 -16.78 -5.14 -6.44
CA MET A 14 -16.48 -4.34 -7.63
C MET A 14 -17.61 -3.34 -7.94
N ILE A 15 -18.87 -3.80 -7.96
CA ILE A 15 -20.01 -2.95 -8.28
C ILE A 15 -20.24 -1.87 -7.20
N TYR A 16 -20.12 -2.22 -5.92
CA TYR A 16 -20.27 -1.26 -4.82
C TYR A 16 -19.20 -0.18 -4.85
N ALA A 17 -17.93 -0.56 -4.99
CA ALA A 17 -16.83 0.39 -5.11
C ALA A 17 -16.98 1.32 -6.32
N LEU A 18 -17.51 0.80 -7.44
CA LEU A 18 -17.79 1.59 -8.62
C LEU A 18 -18.98 2.54 -8.40
N SER A 19 -20.01 2.13 -7.68
CA SER A 19 -21.18 3.00 -7.42
C SER A 19 -20.85 4.25 -6.60
N GLU A 20 -19.84 4.18 -5.73
CA GLU A 20 -19.38 5.33 -4.92
C GLU A 20 -18.61 6.36 -5.76
N ARG A 21 -18.01 5.95 -6.88
CA ARG A 21 -17.14 6.80 -7.72
C ARG A 21 -17.82 7.22 -9.02
N GLU A 22 -18.51 6.28 -9.67
CA GLU A 22 -19.11 6.41 -10.99
C GLU A 22 -20.50 5.73 -11.02
N PRO A 23 -21.52 6.33 -10.37
CA PRO A 23 -22.81 5.70 -10.16
C PRO A 23 -23.53 5.33 -11.46
N GLU A 24 -23.48 6.16 -12.50
CA GLU A 24 -24.12 5.85 -13.79
C GLU A 24 -23.46 4.66 -14.50
N GLN A 25 -22.15 4.48 -14.35
CA GLN A 25 -21.44 3.35 -14.92
C GLN A 25 -21.76 2.07 -14.16
N ALA A 26 -21.84 2.13 -12.82
CA ALA A 26 -22.32 1.02 -11.99
C ALA A 26 -23.76 0.59 -12.35
N PHE A 27 -24.66 1.57 -12.52
CA PHE A 27 -26.03 1.33 -12.98
C PHE A 27 -26.08 0.73 -14.40
N SER A 28 -25.21 1.19 -15.30
CA SER A 28 -25.09 0.63 -16.65
C SER A 28 -24.60 -0.82 -16.64
N ILE A 29 -23.65 -1.20 -15.78
CA ILE A 29 -23.17 -2.58 -15.65
C ILE A 29 -24.27 -3.49 -15.06
N LEU A 30 -25.06 -2.98 -14.11
CA LEU A 30 -26.21 -3.70 -13.56
C LEU A 30 -27.37 -3.80 -14.58
N GLY A 31 -27.53 -2.79 -15.45
CA GLY A 31 -28.64 -2.67 -16.40
C GLY A 31 -28.38 -3.20 -17.80
N SER A 32 -27.12 -3.39 -18.22
CA SER A 32 -26.75 -3.87 -19.56
C SER A 32 -26.60 -5.39 -19.56
N GLY A 33 -27.63 -6.05 -20.10
CA GLY A 33 -27.84 -7.48 -20.03
C GLY A 33 -26.69 -8.37 -20.50
N LYS A 34 -26.25 -9.24 -19.57
CA LYS A 34 -26.06 -10.68 -19.81
C LYS A 34 -26.81 -11.58 -18.81
N TYR A 35 -27.28 -11.01 -17.70
CA TYR A 35 -28.07 -11.73 -16.70
C TYR A 35 -29.48 -11.12 -16.63
N LYS A 36 -30.47 -11.83 -17.19
CA LYS A 36 -31.86 -11.33 -17.33
C LYS A 36 -32.67 -11.26 -16.03
N GLU A 37 -32.16 -11.82 -14.95
CA GLU A 37 -32.65 -11.64 -13.58
C GLU A 37 -31.58 -12.30 -12.71
N VAL A 38 -30.80 -11.53 -11.95
CA VAL A 38 -29.98 -12.13 -10.88
C VAL A 38 -30.79 -12.03 -9.59
N ARG A 39 -31.60 -13.04 -9.30
CA ARG A 39 -32.15 -13.20 -7.94
C ARG A 39 -31.06 -13.77 -7.04
N ILE A 40 -30.34 -12.88 -6.38
CA ILE A 40 -29.39 -13.25 -5.35
C ILE A 40 -30.21 -13.39 -4.07
N ARG A 41 -30.53 -14.63 -3.71
CA ARG A 41 -31.11 -14.93 -2.39
C ARG A 41 -29.96 -14.88 -1.38
N LEU A 42 -29.63 -13.68 -0.93
CA LEU A 42 -28.73 -13.49 0.21
C LEU A 42 -29.53 -13.83 1.46
N THR A 43 -29.12 -14.87 2.17
CA THR A 43 -29.46 -14.98 3.58
C THR A 43 -28.57 -13.97 4.30
N VAL A 44 -29.09 -12.76 4.44
CA VAL A 44 -28.48 -11.71 5.25
C VAL A 44 -29.29 -11.66 6.53
N ASP A 45 -28.64 -11.98 7.64
CA ASP A 45 -29.30 -11.94 8.95
C ASP A 45 -29.62 -10.47 9.34
N SER A 46 -28.91 -9.50 8.74
CA SER A 46 -29.15 -8.08 8.93
C SER A 46 -28.59 -7.19 7.79
N LEU A 47 -29.05 -5.93 7.72
CA LEU A 47 -28.44 -4.88 6.87
C LEU A 47 -26.99 -4.56 7.28
N GLU A 48 -26.59 -4.87 8.53
CA GLU A 48 -25.23 -4.67 9.02
C GLU A 48 -24.23 -5.64 8.37
N ASP A 49 -24.67 -6.83 7.97
CA ASP A 49 -23.82 -7.81 7.31
C ASP A 49 -23.47 -7.38 5.88
N ILE A 50 -24.41 -6.74 5.17
CA ILE A 50 -24.16 -6.13 3.86
C ILE A 50 -23.14 -5.00 3.98
N ARG A 51 -23.26 -4.17 5.02
CA ARG A 51 -22.33 -3.08 5.29
C ARG A 51 -20.92 -3.59 5.60
N LYS A 52 -20.79 -4.65 6.41
CA LYS A 52 -19.51 -5.34 6.68
C LYS A 52 -18.85 -5.92 5.43
N TRP A 53 -19.62 -6.26 4.40
CA TRP A 53 -19.08 -6.81 3.16
C TRP A 53 -18.62 -5.72 2.17
N GLY A 54 -19.18 -4.50 2.28
CA GLY A 54 -18.80 -3.33 1.48
C GLY A 54 -17.66 -2.50 2.09
N GLU A 55 -17.52 -2.50 3.41
CA GLU A 55 -16.42 -1.83 4.13
C GLU A 55 -15.27 -2.82 4.37
N GLU A 56 -14.40 -2.99 3.37
CA GLU A 56 -13.05 -3.49 3.65
C GLU A 56 -12.34 -2.38 4.44
N ARG A 57 -12.43 -2.48 5.78
CA ARG A 57 -11.86 -1.49 6.70
C ARG A 57 -10.38 -1.31 6.39
N THR A 58 -10.02 -0.13 5.86
CA THR A 58 -8.62 0.23 5.68
C THR A 58 -7.98 0.38 7.05
N MET A 59 -6.92 -0.38 7.30
CA MET A 59 -6.17 -0.28 8.55
C MET A 59 -5.42 1.05 8.59
N ASN A 60 -5.45 1.72 9.73
CA ASN A 60 -4.63 2.91 9.92
C ASN A 60 -3.18 2.53 10.30
N PHE A 61 -2.29 3.53 10.33
CA PHE A 61 -0.87 3.31 10.63
C PHE A 61 -0.64 2.63 12.00
N GLU A 62 -1.40 3.00 13.03
CA GLU A 62 -1.25 2.42 14.36
C GLU A 62 -1.60 0.93 14.37
N GLU A 63 -2.66 0.55 13.65
CA GLU A 63 -3.09 -0.85 13.55
C GLU A 63 -2.08 -1.69 12.77
N LEU A 64 -1.56 -1.16 11.67
CA LEU A 64 -0.49 -1.80 10.91
C LEU A 64 0.79 -1.93 11.73
N ARG A 65 1.12 -0.91 12.54
CA ARG A 65 2.28 -0.93 13.43
C ARG A 65 2.18 -2.08 14.43
N GLU A 66 1.02 -2.24 15.08
CA GLU A 66 0.85 -3.35 16.04
C GLU A 66 0.98 -4.71 15.35
N LEU A 67 0.41 -4.91 14.16
CA LEU A 67 0.58 -6.17 13.41
C LEU A 67 2.05 -6.46 13.06
N VAL A 68 2.84 -5.43 12.73
CA VAL A 68 4.28 -5.58 12.49
C VAL A 68 5.01 -5.99 13.78
N LEU A 69 4.64 -5.40 14.91
CA LEU A 69 5.26 -5.73 16.20
C LEU A 69 4.89 -7.14 16.65
N ASP A 70 3.64 -7.57 16.50
CA ASP A 70 3.20 -8.93 16.78
C ASP A 70 3.96 -9.94 15.93
N TRP A 71 4.07 -9.69 14.61
CA TRP A 71 4.86 -10.53 13.72
C TRP A 71 6.33 -10.58 14.14
N ALA A 72 6.92 -9.46 14.56
CA ALA A 72 8.32 -9.40 14.97
C ALA A 72 8.58 -10.10 16.31
N ASP A 73 7.61 -10.06 17.23
CA ASP A 73 7.65 -10.82 18.49
C ASP A 73 7.60 -12.33 18.22
N ASP A 74 6.71 -12.76 17.33
CA ASP A 74 6.63 -14.16 16.86
C ASP A 74 7.93 -14.65 16.20
N LYS A 75 8.77 -13.74 15.70
CA LYS A 75 10.08 -14.03 15.10
C LYS A 75 11.25 -13.80 16.06
N ASP A 76 11.00 -13.53 17.34
CA ASP A 76 12.02 -13.35 18.35
C ASP A 76 12.97 -12.15 18.02
N LEU A 77 12.44 -11.12 17.37
CA LEU A 77 13.25 -9.99 16.88
C LEU A 77 13.37 -8.85 17.89
N LEU A 78 12.45 -8.69 18.84
CA LEU A 78 12.28 -7.45 19.62
C LEU A 78 13.30 -7.18 20.73
N TYR A 79 14.43 -7.89 20.77
CA TYR A 79 15.45 -7.69 21.78
C TYR A 79 16.34 -6.45 21.51
N PRO A 80 16.64 -5.63 22.54
CA PRO A 80 17.53 -4.48 22.38
C PRO A 80 18.92 -4.80 21.81
N LYS A 81 19.46 -5.99 22.12
CA LYS A 81 20.75 -6.48 21.60
C LYS A 81 20.77 -6.68 20.08
N ASN A 82 19.59 -6.76 19.44
CA ASN A 82 19.47 -6.95 18.00
C ASN A 82 19.46 -5.61 17.23
N SER A 83 19.38 -4.46 17.92
CA SER A 83 19.22 -3.13 17.32
C SER A 83 20.27 -2.79 16.25
N GLU A 84 21.53 -3.15 16.46
CA GLU A 84 22.59 -2.89 15.48
C GLU A 84 22.36 -3.70 14.19
N LYS A 85 22.01 -4.99 14.31
CA LYS A 85 21.70 -5.84 13.16
C LYS A 85 20.43 -5.37 12.45
N GLN A 86 19.44 -4.95 13.21
CA GLN A 86 18.20 -4.41 12.65
C GLN A 86 18.44 -3.07 11.93
N PHE A 87 19.34 -2.23 12.42
CA PHE A 87 19.75 -1.01 11.73
C PHE A 87 20.38 -1.35 10.37
N MET A 88 21.24 -2.37 10.33
CA MET A 88 21.81 -2.82 9.05
C MET A 88 20.73 -3.34 8.10
N LYS A 89 19.73 -4.08 8.60
CA LYS A 89 18.58 -4.52 7.78
C LYS A 89 17.76 -3.34 7.27
N PHE A 90 17.50 -2.33 8.11
CA PHE A 90 16.86 -1.07 7.67
C PHE A 90 17.63 -0.39 6.53
N ILE A 91 18.97 -0.34 6.61
CA ILE A 91 19.80 0.21 5.53
C ILE A 91 19.71 -0.63 4.25
N GLU A 92 19.65 -1.96 4.37
CA GLU A 92 19.42 -2.88 3.25
C GLU A 92 18.11 -2.55 2.52
N GLU A 93 16.98 -2.44 3.22
CA GLU A 93 15.68 -2.10 2.62
C GLU A 93 15.69 -0.72 1.93
N VAL A 94 16.41 0.25 2.50
CA VAL A 94 16.58 1.58 1.87
C VAL A 94 17.30 1.47 0.52
N PHE A 95 18.28 0.57 0.40
CA PHE A 95 18.98 0.33 -0.86
C PHE A 95 18.16 -0.51 -1.85
N GLU A 96 17.34 -1.46 -1.39
CA GLU A 96 16.41 -2.21 -2.24
C GLU A 96 15.36 -1.27 -2.86
N PHE A 97 14.75 -0.40 -2.04
CA PHE A 97 13.87 0.66 -2.53
C PHE A 97 14.57 1.62 -3.53
N LYS A 98 15.80 2.05 -3.23
CA LYS A 98 16.57 2.90 -4.16
C LYS A 98 16.82 2.21 -5.49
N THR A 99 17.11 0.91 -5.46
CA THR A 99 17.30 0.09 -6.67
C THR A 99 16.02 0.06 -7.51
N GLU A 100 14.85 -0.06 -6.88
CA GLU A 100 13.57 -0.02 -7.59
C GLU A 100 13.24 1.38 -8.14
N MET A 101 13.56 2.44 -7.39
CA MET A 101 13.46 3.82 -7.88
C MET A 101 14.33 4.09 -9.11
N ASP A 102 15.57 3.58 -9.14
CA ASP A 102 16.50 3.84 -10.24
C ASP A 102 16.06 3.19 -11.54
N LYS A 103 15.50 1.97 -11.47
CA LYS A 103 14.86 1.32 -12.63
C LYS A 103 13.76 2.21 -13.23
N ASN A 104 13.06 2.98 -12.40
CA ASN A 104 11.97 3.84 -12.85
C ASN A 104 12.44 5.21 -13.37
N LEU A 105 13.60 5.72 -12.94
CA LEU A 105 14.15 7.02 -13.36
C LEU A 105 14.91 6.96 -14.69
N ASP A 106 15.64 5.86 -14.97
CA ASP A 106 16.47 5.74 -16.16
C ASP A 106 15.67 5.49 -17.46
N GLY A 107 14.33 5.39 -17.39
CA GLY A 107 13.49 4.91 -18.49
C GLY A 107 13.81 3.47 -18.91
N GLN A 108 14.77 2.82 -18.23
CA GLN A 108 15.04 1.40 -18.30
C GLN A 108 13.95 0.70 -17.53
N VAL A 109 12.78 0.61 -18.16
CA VAL A 109 11.72 -0.27 -17.69
C VAL A 109 12.29 -1.68 -17.69
N THR A 110 12.85 -2.09 -16.55
CA THR A 110 13.31 -3.44 -16.30
C THR A 110 12.05 -4.23 -15.96
N ILE A 111 11.13 -4.25 -16.93
CA ILE A 111 9.93 -5.05 -16.86
C ILE A 111 10.43 -6.48 -16.82
N ASP A 112 10.01 -7.24 -15.80
CA ASP A 112 10.16 -8.69 -15.80
C ASP A 112 9.86 -9.20 -17.21
N SER A 113 10.78 -9.99 -17.77
CA SER A 113 10.66 -10.58 -19.11
C SER A 113 9.25 -11.14 -19.40
N LYS A 114 8.54 -11.67 -18.40
CA LYS A 114 7.17 -12.16 -18.48
C LYS A 114 6.15 -11.04 -18.66
N VAL A 115 6.25 -9.96 -17.92
CA VAL A 115 5.36 -8.79 -18.01
C VAL A 115 5.59 -8.08 -19.35
N LYS A 116 6.84 -8.02 -19.83
CA LYS A 116 7.16 -7.48 -21.16
C LYS A 116 6.55 -8.33 -22.27
N GLN A 117 6.62 -9.65 -22.14
CA GLN A 117 5.96 -10.55 -23.08
C GLN A 117 4.42 -10.42 -23.01
N ALA A 118 3.83 -10.29 -21.82
CA ALA A 118 2.39 -10.07 -21.67
C ALA A 118 1.95 -8.77 -22.37
N PHE A 119 2.73 -7.70 -22.24
CA PHE A 119 2.50 -6.44 -22.95
C PHE A 119 2.55 -6.64 -24.47
N PHE A 120 3.58 -7.30 -25.00
CA PHE A 120 3.68 -7.56 -26.44
C PHE A 120 2.62 -8.54 -26.98
N ARG A 121 2.10 -9.43 -26.13
CA ARG A 121 0.95 -10.29 -26.46
C ARG A 121 -0.40 -9.55 -26.36
N GLY A 122 -0.40 -8.29 -25.93
CA GLY A 122 -1.62 -7.48 -25.76
C GLY A 122 -2.48 -7.89 -24.56
N GLU A 123 -1.90 -8.63 -23.59
CA GLU A 123 -2.59 -9.10 -22.39
C GLU A 123 -2.70 -8.00 -21.32
N ILE A 124 -1.81 -7.01 -21.36
CA ILE A 124 -1.76 -5.88 -20.43
C ILE A 124 -1.50 -4.57 -21.19
N GLY A 125 -2.05 -3.46 -20.69
CA GLY A 125 -1.86 -2.11 -21.21
C GLY A 125 -0.68 -1.37 -20.58
N LEU A 126 -0.41 -0.15 -21.06
CA LEU A 126 0.63 0.72 -20.50
C LEU A 126 0.31 1.14 -19.05
N ASP A 127 -0.96 1.34 -18.73
CA ASP A 127 -1.39 1.70 -17.38
C ASP A 127 -1.12 0.57 -16.38
N ASP A 128 -1.28 -0.69 -16.78
CA ASP A 128 -0.94 -1.85 -15.96
C ASP A 128 0.55 -1.89 -15.60
N LEU A 129 1.42 -1.49 -16.54
CA LEU A 129 2.86 -1.38 -16.31
C LEU A 129 3.19 -0.28 -15.30
N LEU A 130 2.57 0.91 -15.45
CA LEU A 130 2.79 2.03 -14.54
C LEU A 130 2.27 1.73 -13.13
N GLN A 131 1.14 1.02 -13.01
CA GLN A 131 0.62 0.58 -11.72
C GLN A 131 1.52 -0.48 -11.09
N LYS A 132 2.05 -1.42 -11.87
CA LYS A 132 2.99 -2.42 -11.39
C LYS A 132 4.25 -1.78 -10.81
N GLN A 133 4.83 -0.79 -11.49
CA GLN A 133 5.99 -0.04 -10.98
C GLN A 133 5.70 0.66 -9.65
N LYS A 134 4.54 1.33 -9.54
CA LYS A 134 4.11 1.97 -8.30
C LYS A 134 3.91 0.96 -7.18
N MET A 135 3.37 -0.21 -7.50
CA MET A 135 3.18 -1.30 -6.55
C MET A 135 4.52 -1.83 -6.05
N ASP A 136 5.48 -2.09 -6.93
CA ASP A 136 6.80 -2.61 -6.56
C ASP A 136 7.56 -1.61 -5.66
N MET A 137 7.58 -0.32 -6.04
CA MET A 137 8.12 0.73 -5.15
C MET A 137 7.38 0.82 -3.81
N GLY A 138 6.06 0.60 -3.81
CA GLY A 138 5.23 0.62 -2.61
C GLY A 138 5.54 -0.53 -1.64
N LEU A 139 5.91 -1.70 -2.15
CA LEU A 139 6.33 -2.85 -1.35
C LEU A 139 7.67 -2.58 -0.66
N GLU A 140 8.67 -2.17 -1.43
CA GLU A 140 10.01 -1.85 -0.92
C GLU A 140 9.98 -0.69 0.10
N MET A 141 9.14 0.34 -0.14
CA MET A 141 8.90 1.39 0.85
C MET A 141 8.22 0.85 2.12
N GLY A 142 7.35 -0.15 1.98
CA GLY A 142 6.73 -0.87 3.09
C GLY A 142 7.76 -1.58 3.98
N ASP A 143 8.75 -2.23 3.37
CA ASP A 143 9.80 -2.93 4.11
C ASP A 143 10.71 -1.96 4.90
N ILE A 144 10.93 -0.75 4.39
CA ILE A 144 11.55 0.36 5.15
C ILE A 144 10.72 0.67 6.41
N PHE A 145 9.39 0.78 6.30
CA PHE A 145 8.54 1.01 7.47
C PHE A 145 8.60 -0.15 8.46
N VAL A 146 8.53 -1.39 7.98
CA VAL A 146 8.61 -2.60 8.83
C VAL A 146 9.90 -2.60 9.63
N THR A 147 11.03 -2.43 8.96
CA THR A 147 12.35 -2.48 9.61
C THR A 147 12.56 -1.32 10.57
N LEU A 148 12.06 -0.12 10.24
CA LEU A 148 12.13 1.05 11.11
C LEU A 148 11.24 0.91 12.36
N ILE A 149 10.03 0.36 12.23
CA ILE A 149 9.12 0.10 13.36
C ILE A 149 9.77 -0.87 14.35
N ILE A 150 10.33 -1.97 13.85
CA ILE A 150 11.03 -2.97 14.68
C ILE A 150 12.24 -2.34 15.36
N LEU A 151 13.04 -1.55 14.62
CA LEU A 151 14.19 -0.85 15.17
C LEU A 151 13.80 0.12 16.28
N CYS A 152 12.76 0.93 16.08
CA CYS A 152 12.21 1.82 17.10
C CYS A 152 11.84 1.05 18.37
N LYS A 153 11.16 -0.10 18.24
CA LYS A 153 10.81 -0.95 19.39
C LYS A 153 12.04 -1.47 20.13
N GLN A 154 13.06 -1.97 19.42
CA GLN A 154 14.31 -2.45 20.03
C GLN A 154 15.09 -1.35 20.76
N LEU A 155 15.00 -0.10 20.27
CA LEU A 155 15.62 1.07 20.89
C LEU A 155 14.77 1.71 22.00
N GLY A 156 13.53 1.25 22.21
CA GLY A 156 12.61 1.85 23.17
C GLY A 156 12.10 3.23 22.75
N ILE A 157 12.01 3.49 21.45
CA ILE A 157 11.62 4.78 20.86
C ILE A 157 10.22 4.66 20.25
N ASN A 158 9.36 5.66 20.48
CA ASN A 158 8.05 5.74 19.84
C ASN A 158 8.14 6.51 18.50
N PRO A 159 7.79 5.90 17.35
CA PRO A 159 7.89 6.55 16.05
C PRO A 159 6.95 7.77 15.90
N ILE A 160 5.79 7.78 16.57
CA ILE A 160 4.85 8.91 16.56
C ILE A 160 5.46 10.12 17.27
N ASP A 161 6.14 9.91 18.40
CA ASP A 161 6.84 10.96 19.13
C ASP A 161 8.00 11.52 18.29
N CYS A 162 8.77 10.65 17.63
CA CYS A 162 9.82 11.07 16.69
C CYS A 162 9.27 11.98 15.59
N LEU A 163 8.17 11.58 14.95
CA LEU A 163 7.55 12.36 13.89
C LEU A 163 7.01 13.70 14.42
N ASN A 164 6.39 13.71 15.59
CA ASN A 164 5.89 14.93 16.23
C ASN A 164 7.04 15.91 16.55
N MET A 165 8.16 15.41 17.09
CA MET A 165 9.36 16.21 17.34
C MET A 165 9.97 16.76 16.05
N ALA A 166 10.08 15.93 15.01
CA ALA A 166 10.58 16.34 13.70
C ALA A 166 9.69 17.41 13.07
N TYR A 167 8.36 17.22 13.11
CA TYR A 167 7.39 18.18 12.59
C TYR A 167 7.50 19.54 13.29
N LYS A 168 7.52 19.57 14.63
CA LYS A 168 7.70 20.80 15.42
C LYS A 168 8.98 21.56 15.08
N LYS A 169 10.02 20.85 14.64
CA LYS A 169 11.29 21.43 14.18
C LYS A 169 11.18 21.98 12.76
N ILE A 170 10.59 21.24 11.82
CA ILE A 170 10.51 21.67 10.41
C ILE A 170 9.44 22.74 10.17
N SER A 171 8.36 22.76 10.96
CA SER A 171 7.26 23.73 10.83
C SER A 171 7.68 25.17 11.13
N LYS A 172 8.81 25.35 11.82
CA LYS A 172 9.40 26.65 12.15
C LYS A 172 10.47 27.10 11.17
N ARG A 173 10.84 26.28 10.18
CA ARG A 173 11.92 26.61 9.23
C ARG A 173 11.47 27.74 8.29
N LYS A 174 12.38 28.66 8.02
CA LYS A 174 12.30 29.64 6.95
C LYS A 174 13.26 29.26 5.84
N GLY A 175 12.91 29.54 4.60
CA GLY A 175 13.68 29.11 3.45
C GLY A 175 12.86 29.11 2.16
N LYS A 176 13.45 28.57 1.09
CA LYS A 176 12.83 28.42 -0.23
C LYS A 176 13.12 27.04 -0.79
N THR A 177 12.20 26.53 -1.60
CA THR A 177 12.45 25.33 -2.38
C THR A 177 13.18 25.71 -3.67
N ILE A 178 14.35 25.13 -3.91
CA ILE A 178 15.16 25.30 -5.12
C ILE A 178 15.45 23.90 -5.65
N ASP A 179 15.10 23.64 -6.91
CA ASP A 179 15.30 22.35 -7.59
C ASP A 179 14.78 21.14 -6.79
N GLY A 180 13.59 21.29 -6.18
CA GLY A 180 12.95 20.24 -5.38
C GLY A 180 13.52 20.05 -3.97
N VAL A 181 14.55 20.79 -3.58
CA VAL A 181 15.18 20.74 -2.27
C VAL A 181 14.81 21.99 -1.46
N PHE A 182 14.39 21.80 -0.21
CA PHE A 182 14.18 22.92 0.70
C PHE A 182 15.52 23.44 1.22
N VAL A 183 15.88 24.66 0.84
CA VAL A 183 17.08 25.38 1.29
C VAL A 183 16.67 26.37 2.37
N LYS A 184 17.34 26.32 3.53
CA LYS A 184 17.03 27.21 4.65
C LYS A 184 17.45 28.65 4.35
N GLU A 185 16.80 29.60 4.98
CA GLU A 185 17.12 31.03 4.86
C GLU A 185 18.57 31.38 5.24
N GLU A 186 19.18 30.64 6.18
CA GLU A 186 20.60 30.81 6.58
C GLU A 186 21.60 30.25 5.55
N ASP A 187 21.13 29.40 4.63
CA ASP A 187 21.93 28.73 3.60
C ASP A 187 21.69 29.33 2.18
N LEU A 188 20.88 30.40 2.08
CA LEU A 188 20.55 31.13 0.84
C LEU A 188 21.45 32.36 0.65
#